data_AF-G5E240-F1
#
_entry.id   AF-G5E240-F1
#
_cell.length_a   1.000
_cell.length_b   1.000
_cell.length_c   1.000
_cell.angle_alpha   90.00
_cell.angle_beta   90.00
_cell.angle_gamma   90.00
#
_symmetry.space_group_name_H-M   'P 1'
#
loop_
_entity.id
_entity.type
_entity.pdbx_description
1 polymer ?
#
loop_
_entity_poly.entity_id
_entity_poly.type
_entity_poly.pdbx_seq_one_letter_code
_entity_poly.pdbx_strand_id
1 'polypeptide(L)'
;GQELPGCLGKHQNSGHAIEAGWFLLRQAITRTDQSLAKAVEKFIILPFLLGWDQDHGGLYSFQVDGHCPTQLEWSMKLWWPHTEALIAFLLGYQETGDQKLLEYFEKVYNYVFSQFSDPENGEWFGYLNREGKVALSIKGGPFKGCFHIPRCLYMCEEILSKLL
;
A
#
# COMPACT_ATOMS: atom_id res chain seq x y z
N GLY A 1 1.15 -5.21 -25.45
CA GLY A 1 2.54 -5.57 -25.08
C GLY A 1 2.71 -7.07 -25.26
N GLN A 2 3.95 -7.54 -25.41
CA GLN A 2 4.28 -8.97 -25.40
C GLN A 2 4.50 -9.43 -23.96
N GLU A 3 4.01 -10.62 -23.60
CA GLU A 3 4.26 -11.21 -22.28
C GLU A 3 5.75 -11.53 -22.11
N LEU A 4 6.31 -11.17 -20.95
CA LEU A 4 7.68 -11.51 -20.60
C LEU A 4 7.71 -12.91 -19.98
N PRO A 5 8.67 -13.77 -20.34
CA PRO A 5 8.74 -15.12 -19.79
C PRO A 5 9.34 -15.15 -18.37
N GLY A 6 9.14 -16.27 -17.68
CA GLY A 6 9.83 -16.60 -16.43
C GLY A 6 9.50 -15.65 -15.27
N CYS A 7 10.49 -15.42 -14.40
CA CYS A 7 10.30 -14.59 -13.20
C CYS A 7 9.99 -13.11 -13.55
N LEU A 8 10.45 -12.63 -14.70
CA LEU A 8 10.30 -11.22 -15.09
C LEU A 8 8.83 -10.86 -15.37
N GLY A 9 8.09 -11.73 -16.07
CA GLY A 9 6.68 -11.48 -16.35
C GLY A 9 5.72 -11.84 -15.20
N LYS A 10 6.21 -12.59 -14.20
CA LYS A 10 5.41 -13.00 -13.03
C LYS A 10 5.69 -12.16 -11.78
N HIS A 11 6.60 -11.19 -11.87
CA HIS A 11 6.95 -10.35 -10.74
C HIS A 11 5.79 -9.43 -10.37
N GLN A 12 5.37 -9.48 -9.11
CA GLN A 12 4.29 -8.67 -8.58
C GLN A 12 4.80 -7.82 -7.41
N ASN A 13 4.33 -6.58 -7.35
CA ASN A 13 4.51 -5.68 -6.22
C ASN A 13 3.14 -5.07 -5.88
N SER A 14 2.54 -5.52 -4.78
CA SER A 14 1.20 -5.06 -4.39
C SER A 14 1.16 -3.57 -4.05
N GLY A 15 2.23 -3.03 -3.44
CA GLY A 15 2.33 -1.61 -3.14
C GLY A 15 2.23 -0.74 -4.39
N HIS A 16 2.96 -1.08 -5.45
CA HIS A 16 2.91 -0.34 -6.71
C HIS A 16 1.59 -0.51 -7.45
N ALA A 17 0.98 -1.71 -7.38
CA ALA A 17 -0.34 -1.92 -7.97
C ALA A 17 -1.39 -1.04 -7.28
N ILE A 18 -1.37 -0.97 -5.95
CA ILE A 18 -2.24 -0.13 -5.13
C ILE A 18 -1.97 1.37 -5.39
N GLU A 19 -0.70 1.78 -5.48
CA GLU A 19 -0.32 3.16 -5.83
C GLU A 19 -0.89 3.58 -7.19
N ALA A 20 -0.66 2.75 -8.21
CA ALA A 20 -1.23 2.95 -9.53
C ALA A 20 -2.78 2.96 -9.48
N GLY A 21 -3.37 2.13 -8.61
CA GLY A 21 -4.81 2.07 -8.40
C GLY A 21 -5.40 3.39 -7.94
N TRP A 22 -4.81 4.05 -6.95
CA TRP A 22 -5.33 5.34 -6.49
C TRP A 22 -5.03 6.48 -7.46
N PHE A 23 -3.95 6.41 -8.25
CA PHE A 23 -3.76 7.34 -9.38
C PHE A 23 -4.85 7.20 -10.43
N LEU A 24 -5.18 5.96 -10.83
CA LEU A 24 -6.26 5.68 -11.78
C LEU A 24 -7.61 6.13 -11.22
N LEU A 25 -7.87 5.87 -9.94
CA LEU A 25 -9.06 6.33 -9.24
C LEU A 25 -9.16 7.87 -9.31
N ARG A 26 -8.09 8.59 -8.95
CA ARG A 26 -8.05 10.05 -9.02
C ARG A 26 -8.33 10.59 -10.43
N GLN A 27 -7.78 9.92 -11.44
CA GLN A 27 -8.02 10.26 -12.83
C GLN A 27 -9.48 10.00 -13.23
N ALA A 28 -10.06 8.87 -12.82
CA ALA A 28 -11.44 8.49 -13.12
C ALA A 28 -12.45 9.47 -12.51
N ILE A 29 -12.22 9.90 -11.25
CA ILE A 29 -13.01 10.94 -10.58
C ILE A 29 -13.00 12.23 -11.40
N THR A 30 -11.79 12.67 -11.79
CA THR A 30 -11.60 13.93 -12.54
C THR A 30 -12.27 13.91 -13.91
N ARG A 31 -12.31 12.74 -14.57
CA ARG A 31 -12.92 12.58 -15.91
C ARG A 31 -14.38 12.13 -15.86
N THR A 32 -14.91 11.83 -14.67
CA THR A 32 -16.25 11.26 -14.47
C THR A 32 -16.46 10.01 -15.33
N ASP A 33 -15.44 9.13 -15.39
CA ASP A 33 -15.47 7.95 -16.26
C ASP A 33 -15.83 6.66 -15.51
N GLN A 34 -16.25 5.64 -16.28
CA GLN A 34 -16.70 4.35 -15.74
C GLN A 34 -15.53 3.43 -15.30
N SER A 35 -14.28 3.89 -15.36
CA SER A 35 -13.11 3.09 -14.98
C SER A 35 -12.87 3.05 -13.47
N LEU A 36 -13.60 3.85 -12.69
CA LEU A 36 -13.52 3.91 -11.23
C LEU A 36 -13.60 2.53 -10.58
N ALA A 37 -14.65 1.76 -10.90
CA ALA A 37 -14.84 0.42 -10.35
C ALA A 37 -13.66 -0.51 -10.66
N LYS A 38 -13.11 -0.40 -11.88
CA LYS A 38 -11.93 -1.19 -12.28
C LYS A 38 -10.68 -0.79 -11.48
N ALA A 39 -10.47 0.50 -11.23
CA ALA A 39 -9.36 0.97 -10.40
C ALA A 39 -9.44 0.39 -8.98
N VAL A 40 -10.63 0.47 -8.37
CA VAL A 40 -10.87 -0.07 -7.02
C VAL A 40 -10.72 -1.58 -6.98
N GLU A 41 -11.44 -2.32 -7.81
CA GLU A 41 -11.47 -3.78 -7.73
C GLU A 41 -10.15 -4.43 -8.17
N LYS A 42 -9.55 -3.97 -9.28
CA LYS A 42 -8.42 -4.65 -9.92
C LYS A 42 -7.06 -4.15 -9.49
N PHE A 43 -6.95 -2.88 -9.11
CA PHE A 43 -5.66 -2.28 -8.74
C PHE A 43 -5.53 -2.01 -7.23
N ILE A 44 -6.63 -1.89 -6.49
CA ILE A 44 -6.58 -1.65 -5.04
C ILE A 44 -6.91 -2.93 -4.26
N ILE A 45 -8.14 -3.44 -4.37
CA ILE A 45 -8.61 -4.57 -3.56
C ILE A 45 -7.87 -5.87 -3.91
N LEU A 46 -7.81 -6.24 -5.18
CA LEU A 46 -7.21 -7.51 -5.58
C LEU A 46 -5.73 -7.62 -5.17
N PRO A 47 -4.85 -6.63 -5.45
CA PRO A 47 -3.45 -6.71 -5.03
C PRO A 47 -3.27 -6.65 -3.51
N PHE A 48 -4.17 -5.97 -2.79
CA PHE A 48 -4.18 -5.99 -1.33
C PHE A 48 -4.49 -7.37 -0.77
N LEU A 49 -5.55 -8.02 -1.25
CA LEU A 49 -5.95 -9.35 -0.77
C LEU A 49 -4.89 -10.41 -1.08
N LEU A 50 -4.26 -10.35 -2.25
CA LEU A 50 -3.17 -11.24 -2.61
C LEU A 50 -1.88 -10.93 -1.84
N GLY A 51 -1.61 -9.64 -1.59
CA GLY A 51 -0.38 -9.15 -0.97
C GLY A 51 -0.33 -9.24 0.55
N TRP A 52 -1.49 -9.33 1.22
CA TRP A 52 -1.56 -9.29 2.68
C TRP A 52 -1.13 -10.61 3.31
N ASP A 53 -0.10 -10.55 4.15
CA ASP A 53 0.39 -11.66 4.95
C ASP A 53 -0.62 -11.97 6.08
N GLN A 54 -1.29 -13.12 5.99
CA GLN A 54 -2.29 -13.52 6.99
C GLN A 54 -1.67 -13.95 8.32
N ASP A 55 -0.39 -14.35 8.32
CA ASP A 55 0.28 -14.86 9.52
C ASP A 55 0.83 -13.71 10.39
N HIS A 56 1.38 -12.68 9.74
CA HIS A 56 2.08 -11.58 10.43
C HIS A 56 1.48 -10.18 10.16
N GLY A 57 0.47 -10.08 9.31
CA GLY A 57 -0.06 -8.79 8.86
C GLY A 57 0.88 -8.06 7.90
N GLY A 58 0.36 -7.01 7.26
CA GLY A 58 1.11 -6.20 6.30
C GLY A 58 1.29 -6.84 4.93
N LEU A 59 1.65 -6.00 3.97
CA LEU A 59 1.89 -6.40 2.58
C LEU A 59 3.30 -6.95 2.39
N TYR A 60 3.41 -8.06 1.67
CA TYR A 60 4.70 -8.50 1.11
C TYR A 60 5.28 -7.44 0.17
N SER A 61 6.60 -7.34 0.14
CA SER A 61 7.30 -6.43 -0.78
C SER A 61 7.19 -6.91 -2.23
N PHE A 62 7.35 -8.21 -2.45
CA PHE A 62 7.29 -8.84 -3.76
C PHE A 62 6.62 -10.21 -3.71
N GLN A 63 5.93 -10.58 -4.79
CA GLN A 63 5.26 -11.86 -4.95
C GLN A 63 5.44 -12.42 -6.35
N VAL A 64 5.26 -13.74 -6.48
CA VAL A 64 5.23 -14.47 -7.76
C VAL A 64 4.20 -15.58 -7.62
N ASP A 65 3.23 -15.64 -8.55
CA ASP A 65 2.13 -16.60 -8.49
C ASP A 65 2.62 -18.05 -8.33
N GLY A 66 2.36 -18.65 -7.16
CA GLY A 66 2.68 -20.05 -6.87
C GLY A 66 4.18 -20.40 -6.81
N HIS A 67 5.08 -19.41 -6.74
CA HIS A 67 6.53 -19.62 -6.71
C HIS A 67 7.22 -18.73 -5.67
N CYS A 68 8.44 -19.09 -5.31
CA CYS A 68 9.29 -18.24 -4.49
C CYS A 68 9.83 -17.06 -5.32
N PRO A 69 9.68 -15.80 -4.88
CA PRO A 69 10.30 -14.67 -5.55
C PRO A 69 11.83 -14.74 -5.55
N THR A 70 12.46 -14.08 -6.52
CA THR A 70 13.93 -14.03 -6.66
C THR A 70 14.60 -13.00 -5.74
N GLN A 71 13.84 -11.98 -5.32
CA GLN A 71 14.29 -10.89 -4.45
C GLN A 71 14.46 -11.44 -3.03
N LEU A 72 15.59 -11.17 -2.36
CA LEU A 72 15.82 -11.66 -1.00
C LEU A 72 14.89 -10.99 0.02
N GLU A 73 14.52 -9.75 -0.28
CA GLU A 73 13.66 -8.88 0.52
C GLU A 73 12.15 -9.11 0.28
N TRP A 74 11.76 -10.11 -0.52
CA TRP A 74 10.37 -10.29 -0.95
C TRP A 74 9.36 -10.33 0.20
N SER A 75 9.76 -10.91 1.33
CA SER A 75 8.91 -11.08 2.50
C SER A 75 8.94 -9.91 3.49
N MET A 76 9.82 -8.92 3.26
CA MET A 76 9.92 -7.73 4.12
C MET A 76 8.65 -6.90 4.06
N LYS A 77 8.41 -6.14 5.14
CA LYS A 77 7.31 -5.19 5.24
C LYS A 77 7.90 -3.79 5.15
N LEU A 78 7.71 -3.12 4.02
CA LEU A 78 8.19 -1.76 3.77
C LEU A 78 7.13 -0.74 4.19
N TRP A 79 7.53 0.46 4.59
CA TRP A 79 6.60 1.50 4.99
C TRP A 79 5.67 1.95 3.85
N TRP A 80 6.22 2.16 2.64
CA TRP A 80 5.52 2.88 1.57
C TRP A 80 4.33 2.10 0.96
N PRO A 81 4.36 0.76 0.75
CA PRO A 81 3.18 0.05 0.24
C PRO A 81 1.95 0.25 1.12
N HIS A 82 2.17 0.39 2.43
CA HIS A 82 1.08 0.59 3.38
C HIS A 82 0.62 2.05 3.41
N THR A 83 1.51 3.03 3.24
CA THR A 83 1.08 4.43 3.07
C THR A 83 0.25 4.61 1.81
N GLU A 84 0.59 3.93 0.72
CA GLU A 84 -0.21 3.94 -0.51
C GLU A 84 -1.56 3.25 -0.33
N ALA A 85 -1.60 2.16 0.42
CA ALA A 85 -2.85 1.49 0.77
C ALA A 85 -3.77 2.37 1.62
N LEU A 86 -3.25 3.14 2.58
CA LEU A 86 -4.05 4.09 3.34
C LEU A 86 -4.73 5.13 2.43
N ILE A 87 -3.96 5.74 1.52
CA ILE A 87 -4.51 6.70 0.55
C ILE A 87 -5.57 6.03 -0.33
N ALA A 88 -5.24 4.86 -0.87
CA ALA A 88 -6.09 4.16 -1.84
C ALA A 88 -7.44 3.75 -1.25
N PHE A 89 -7.45 3.16 -0.06
CA PHE A 89 -8.68 2.72 0.59
C PHE A 89 -9.54 3.89 1.03
N LEU A 90 -8.93 4.93 1.60
CA LEU A 90 -9.68 6.09 2.08
C LEU A 90 -10.28 6.90 0.93
N LEU A 91 -9.51 7.09 -0.15
CA LEU A 91 -10.02 7.72 -1.36
C LEU A 91 -11.12 6.87 -2.00
N GLY A 92 -10.93 5.55 -2.08
CA GLY A 92 -11.96 4.64 -2.58
C GLY A 92 -13.26 4.71 -1.78
N TYR A 93 -13.16 4.75 -0.45
CA TYR A 93 -14.31 4.93 0.42
C TYR A 93 -15.00 6.27 0.18
N GLN A 94 -14.25 7.37 0.10
CA GLN A 94 -14.80 8.70 -0.16
C GLN A 94 -15.65 8.74 -1.43
N GLU A 95 -15.20 8.08 -2.49
CA GLU A 95 -15.90 8.13 -3.78
C GLU A 95 -17.06 7.15 -3.91
N THR A 96 -17.02 6.02 -3.20
CA THR A 96 -17.99 4.93 -3.40
C THR A 96 -18.96 4.74 -2.24
N GLY A 97 -18.59 5.16 -1.03
CA GLY A 97 -19.29 4.82 0.20
C GLY A 97 -19.24 3.33 0.56
N ASP A 98 -18.41 2.51 -0.10
CA ASP A 98 -18.30 1.08 0.22
C ASP A 98 -17.59 0.88 1.56
N GLN A 99 -18.35 0.46 2.56
CA GLN A 99 -17.87 0.24 3.92
C GLN A 99 -16.68 -0.73 4.01
N LYS A 100 -16.56 -1.69 3.08
CA LYS A 100 -15.41 -2.61 3.06
C LYS A 100 -14.09 -1.88 2.85
N LEU A 101 -14.09 -0.78 2.10
CA LEU A 101 -12.89 0.02 1.87
C LEU A 101 -12.47 0.71 3.16
N LEU A 102 -13.41 1.18 3.98
CA LEU A 102 -13.13 1.73 5.29
C LEU A 102 -12.60 0.66 6.26
N GLU A 103 -13.17 -0.55 6.25
CA GLU A 103 -12.65 -1.67 7.04
C GLU A 103 -11.20 -2.03 6.66
N TYR A 104 -10.87 -2.02 5.36
CA TYR A 104 -9.49 -2.22 4.91
C TYR A 104 -8.58 -1.05 5.29
N PHE A 105 -9.05 0.19 5.20
CA PHE A 105 -8.31 1.35 5.69
C PHE A 105 -7.97 1.20 7.19
N GLU A 106 -8.94 0.86 8.03
CA GLU A 106 -8.73 0.64 9.47
C GLU A 106 -7.74 -0.49 9.73
N LYS A 107 -7.85 -1.59 8.98
CA LYS A 107 -6.89 -2.72 9.07
C LYS A 107 -5.45 -2.28 8.77
N VAL A 108 -5.25 -1.50 7.71
CA VAL A 108 -3.93 -0.97 7.35
C VAL A 108 -3.45 0.05 8.37
N TYR A 109 -4.33 0.98 8.79
CA TYR A 109 -4.04 2.02 9.77
C TYR A 109 -3.53 1.43 11.08
N ASN A 110 -4.28 0.48 11.64
CA ASN A 110 -3.90 -0.19 12.88
C ASN A 110 -2.56 -0.91 12.76
N TYR A 111 -2.28 -1.53 11.61
CA TYR A 111 -1.00 -2.19 11.36
C TYR A 111 0.15 -1.19 11.27
N VAL A 112 0.01 -0.09 10.53
CA VAL A 112 1.17 0.80 10.32
C VAL A 112 1.53 1.62 11.55
N PHE A 113 0.53 2.06 12.30
CA PHE A 113 0.76 2.84 13.52
C PHE A 113 1.32 1.96 14.65
N SER A 114 1.05 0.66 14.66
CA SER A 114 1.65 -0.26 15.63
C SER A 114 3.05 -0.74 15.23
N GLN A 115 3.31 -0.94 13.93
CA GLN A 115 4.54 -1.59 13.46
C GLN A 115 5.63 -0.62 12.99
N PHE A 116 5.27 0.48 12.32
CA PHE A 116 6.25 1.38 11.71
C PHE A 116 6.49 2.66 12.51
N SER A 117 5.46 3.19 13.19
CA SER A 117 5.57 4.45 13.92
C SER A 117 6.60 4.35 15.05
N ASP A 118 7.50 5.34 15.14
CA ASP A 118 8.43 5.49 16.26
C ASP A 118 8.02 6.72 17.09
N PRO A 119 7.22 6.54 18.15
CA PRO A 119 6.78 7.64 18.99
C PRO A 119 7.91 8.24 19.85
N GLU A 120 9.03 7.54 20.05
CA GLU A 120 10.13 8.02 20.88
C GLU A 120 10.97 9.06 20.13
N ASN A 121 11.26 8.82 18.85
CA ASN A 121 12.13 9.68 18.04
C ASN A 121 11.38 10.42 16.92
N GLY A 122 10.09 10.18 16.76
CA GLY A 122 9.28 10.67 15.66
C GLY A 122 9.55 9.95 14.33
N GLU A 123 8.67 10.17 13.36
CA GLU A 123 8.72 9.51 12.05
C GLU A 123 8.55 7.97 12.14
N TRP A 124 8.63 7.26 11.02
CA TRP A 124 8.37 5.83 10.91
C TRP A 124 9.63 5.08 10.45
N PHE A 125 9.86 3.89 10.97
CA PHE A 125 10.82 2.97 10.38
C PHE A 125 10.46 2.66 8.92
N GLY A 126 11.47 2.48 8.08
CA GLY A 126 11.26 2.09 6.68
C GLY A 126 11.11 0.58 6.49
N TYR A 127 11.87 -0.20 7.24
CA TYR A 127 12.19 -1.56 6.84
C TYR A 127 11.97 -2.51 8.01
N LEU A 128 10.94 -3.35 7.91
CA LEU A 128 10.69 -4.42 8.86
C LEU A 128 10.91 -5.77 8.17
N ASN A 129 11.30 -6.77 8.97
CA ASN A 129 11.29 -8.16 8.50
C ASN A 129 9.84 -8.68 8.38
N ARG A 130 9.67 -9.94 7.96
CA ARG A 130 8.32 -10.52 7.75
C ARG A 130 7.45 -10.46 9.01
N GLU A 131 8.05 -10.75 10.17
CA GLU A 131 7.35 -10.75 11.47
C GLU A 131 7.07 -9.33 12.00
N GLY A 132 7.43 -8.29 11.25
CA GLY A 132 7.18 -6.90 11.61
C GLY A 132 8.17 -6.33 12.63
N LYS A 133 9.32 -6.96 12.84
CA LYS A 133 10.42 -6.41 13.64
C LYS A 133 11.28 -5.48 12.80
N VAL A 134 11.80 -4.42 13.42
CA VAL A 134 12.69 -3.46 12.76
C VAL A 134 13.94 -4.16 12.21
N ALA A 135 14.07 -4.17 10.88
CA ALA A 135 15.22 -4.73 10.18
C ALA A 135 16.30 -3.67 9.95
N LEU A 136 15.90 -2.43 9.66
CA LEU A 136 16.79 -1.27 9.62
C LEU A 136 16.17 -0.10 10.39
N SER A 137 16.92 0.44 11.35
CA SER A 137 16.47 1.52 12.24
C SER A 137 16.56 2.93 11.64
N ILE A 138 17.00 3.05 10.39
CA ILE A 138 17.12 4.34 9.70
C ILE A 138 15.75 4.98 9.46
N LYS A 139 15.66 6.31 9.66
CA LYS A 139 14.46 7.11 9.33
C LYS A 139 14.51 7.70 7.93
N GLY A 140 15.68 7.73 7.32
CA GLY A 140 15.90 8.15 5.93
C GLY A 140 17.11 7.45 5.35
N GLY A 141 17.16 7.37 4.03
CA GLY A 141 18.22 6.69 3.29
C GLY A 141 18.07 6.91 1.79
N PRO A 142 18.76 6.11 0.95
CA PRO A 142 18.74 6.28 -0.50
C PRO A 142 17.34 6.25 -1.13
N PHE A 143 16.41 5.51 -0.52
CA PHE A 143 15.06 5.30 -1.03
C PHE A 143 13.96 5.75 -0.06
N LYS A 144 14.31 6.25 1.13
CA LYS A 144 13.36 6.77 2.12
C LYS A 144 13.68 8.23 2.45
N GLY A 145 12.72 9.10 2.23
CA GLY A 145 12.83 10.53 2.53
C GLY A 145 11.48 11.14 2.86
N CYS A 146 11.45 12.47 2.92
CA CYS A 146 10.26 13.26 3.20
C CYS A 146 9.30 13.27 2.00
N PHE A 147 8.65 12.14 1.72
CA PHE A 147 7.73 11.99 0.59
C PHE A 147 6.51 11.12 0.94
N HIS A 148 6.63 9.79 0.90
CA HIS A 148 5.49 8.88 1.03
C HIS A 148 4.68 9.09 2.32
N ILE A 149 5.36 9.19 3.47
CA ILE A 149 4.70 9.37 4.78
C ILE A 149 3.99 10.72 4.89
N PRO A 150 4.67 11.88 4.72
CA PRO A 150 3.98 13.16 4.83
C PRO A 150 2.89 13.34 3.77
N ARG A 151 3.10 12.87 2.53
CA ARG A 151 2.06 12.87 1.48
C ARG A 151 0.84 12.08 1.93
N CYS A 152 1.04 10.87 2.42
CA CYS A 152 -0.05 10.01 2.87
C CYS A 152 -0.84 10.66 4.01
N LEU A 153 -0.16 11.13 5.06
CA LEU A 153 -0.83 11.73 6.21
C LEU A 153 -1.62 12.99 5.80
N TYR A 154 -1.02 13.86 5.00
CA TYR A 154 -1.68 15.05 4.46
C TYR A 154 -2.92 14.70 3.63
N MET A 155 -2.79 13.76 2.69
CA MET A 155 -3.91 13.36 1.85
C MET A 155 -5.03 12.68 2.65
N CYS A 156 -4.68 11.83 3.62
CA CYS A 156 -5.67 11.22 4.49
C CYS A 156 -6.41 12.27 5.34
N GLU A 157 -5.70 13.26 5.88
CA GLU A 157 -6.30 14.39 6.60
C GLU A 157 -7.26 15.19 5.71
N GLU A 158 -6.86 15.51 4.48
CA GLU A 158 -7.73 16.21 3.51
C GLU A 158 -9.00 15.42 3.16
N ILE A 159 -8.88 14.10 2.99
CA ILE A 159 -10.02 13.23 2.68
C ILE A 159 -10.95 13.12 3.90
N LEU A 160 -10.41 12.87 5.09
CA LEU A 160 -11.20 12.80 6.33
C LEU A 160 -11.94 14.11 6.62
N SER A 161 -11.29 15.25 6.38
CA SER A 161 -11.91 16.57 6.55
C SER A 161 -13.10 16.82 5.62
N LYS A 162 -13.23 16.07 4.52
CA LYS A 162 -14.39 16.15 3.61
C LYS A 162 -15.50 15.17 3.96
N LEU A 163 -15.18 14.13 4.74
CA LEU A 163 -16.11 13.08 5.17
C LEU A 163 -16.83 13.42 6.47
N LEU A 164 -16.23 14.27 7.31
CA LEU A 164 -16.75 14.76 8.59
C LEU A 164 -17.49 16.10 8.43
#